data_AF-Q4CS98-F1
#
_entry.id   AF-Q4CS98-F1
#
_cell.length_a   1.000
_cell.length_b   1.000
_cell.length_c   1.000
_cell.angle_alpha   90.00
_cell.angle_beta   90.00
_cell.angle_gamma   90.00
#
_symmetry.space_group_name_H-M   'P 1'
#
loop_
_entity.id
_entity.type
_entity.pdbx_description
1 polymer ?
#
loop_
_entity_poly.entity_id
_entity_poly.type
_entity_poly.pdbx_seq_one_letter_code
_entity_poly.pdbx_strand_id
1 'polypeptide(L)'
;MGYENVLLRLTDTEREDLQLLIAALKVSEYTDDVDDIRHPNSREERMYRCMRELFDTTLGLCIASGSVSREVREEVARGNTDVRLTISILIGLFEIFRRHKRLNPFSNRSEFGKLTMLLQDVQKRSIQERLHISHSLLIPVQTVGMELRRVGAEELLTDRDVDKYLVTHGTEKAAVLQKLLDRYGGSECKPVVERCLRSIDDVSQFIEGNVRPLRWLRQIILEEFLPLDGNPKYDLSIRAGVNGAKFSHDHKRHCQYVVESLTLWENVQRNIFDFWQVSEDDMLIDGDGHYTFVNTGQGFHRMCRAPKSYSRMARCVNEADQEMGGWVGIKVIHLGDRDVPNPLVFIDKYTVIPRIVQPIMHTIMEIEKIFSPSSPEEHPGLRNFFRAKFNSYKALRMMILSDFFRHAFDGSGDDGGSCIDGRLTSAWNWCHQLEKKSYYDAFVLTGFSGFD
;
A
#
# COMPACT_ATOMS: atom_id res chain seq x y z
N MET A 1 -0.10 16.33 8.43
CA MET A 1 0.64 15.11 8.81
C MET A 1 1.61 15.50 9.92
N GLY A 2 1.66 14.79 11.05
CA GLY A 2 2.71 15.03 12.03
C GLY A 2 4.02 14.43 11.52
N TYR A 3 5.07 15.24 11.37
CA TYR A 3 6.36 14.77 10.83
C TYR A 3 7.07 13.76 11.73
N GLU A 4 6.71 13.69 13.01
CA GLU A 4 7.31 12.78 13.99
C GLU A 4 7.16 11.29 13.60
N ASN A 5 6.00 10.92 13.04
CA ASN A 5 5.68 9.52 12.71
C ASN A 5 6.04 9.14 11.27
N VAL A 6 6.69 10.04 10.52
CA VAL A 6 7.18 9.74 9.16
C VAL A 6 8.20 8.62 9.23
N LEU A 7 8.04 7.59 8.40
CA LEU A 7 8.99 6.47 8.32
C LEU A 7 10.32 6.92 7.72
N LEU A 8 11.42 6.48 8.34
CA LEU A 8 12.76 6.84 7.87
C LEU A 8 13.14 6.03 6.62
N ARG A 9 13.59 6.70 5.56
CA ARG A 9 14.08 6.03 4.34
C ARG A 9 15.31 5.17 4.64
N LEU A 10 15.49 4.08 3.91
CA LEU A 10 16.61 3.16 4.17
C LEU A 10 17.97 3.79 3.84
N THR A 11 19.01 3.46 4.61
CA THR A 11 20.41 3.66 4.21
C THR A 11 20.84 2.64 3.16
N ASP A 12 22.00 2.85 2.53
CA ASP A 12 22.56 1.86 1.60
C ASP A 12 22.86 0.54 2.30
N THR A 13 23.45 0.57 3.51
CA THR A 13 23.68 -0.62 4.33
C THR A 13 22.37 -1.34 4.67
N GLU A 14 21.32 -0.62 5.07
CA GLU A 14 20.02 -1.24 5.33
C GLU A 14 19.40 -1.87 4.08
N ARG A 15 19.66 -1.31 2.88
CA ARG A 15 19.21 -1.92 1.62
C ARG A 15 19.94 -3.23 1.33
N GLU A 16 21.23 -3.31 1.59
CA GLU A 16 22.03 -4.53 1.46
C GLU A 16 21.52 -5.61 2.42
N ASP A 17 21.35 -5.26 3.69
CA ASP A 17 20.83 -6.15 4.73
C ASP A 17 19.42 -6.64 4.41
N LEU A 18 18.56 -5.76 3.88
CA LEU A 18 17.22 -6.13 3.40
C LEU A 18 17.27 -7.21 2.30
N GLN A 19 18.23 -7.15 1.36
CA GLN A 19 18.34 -8.16 0.31
C GLN A 19 18.66 -9.55 0.87
N LEU A 20 19.43 -9.63 1.96
CA LEU A 20 19.77 -10.90 2.60
C LEU A 20 18.54 -11.56 3.22
N LEU A 21 17.71 -10.78 3.93
CA LEU A 21 16.46 -11.29 4.49
C LEU A 21 15.47 -11.68 3.38
N ILE A 22 15.33 -10.87 2.33
CA ILE A 22 14.48 -11.22 1.17
C ILE A 22 14.95 -12.52 0.52
N ALA A 23 16.26 -12.71 0.35
CA ALA A 23 16.81 -13.94 -0.22
C ALA A 23 16.49 -15.16 0.65
N ALA A 24 16.62 -15.06 1.97
CA ALA A 24 16.23 -16.12 2.90
C ALA A 24 14.73 -16.42 2.83
N LEU A 25 13.89 -15.38 2.80
CA LEU A 25 12.43 -15.56 2.69
C LEU A 25 12.03 -16.16 1.35
N LYS A 26 12.72 -15.85 0.25
CA LYS A 26 12.41 -16.41 -1.08
C LYS A 26 12.58 -17.93 -1.14
N VAL A 27 13.57 -18.48 -0.46
CA VAL A 27 13.81 -19.95 -0.40
C VAL A 27 13.00 -20.66 0.68
N SER A 28 12.36 -19.90 1.59
CA SER A 28 11.57 -20.46 2.68
C SER A 28 10.14 -20.78 2.23
N GLU A 29 9.71 -22.02 2.45
CA GLU A 29 8.33 -22.49 2.23
C GLU A 29 7.47 -22.39 3.51
N TYR A 30 7.75 -21.41 4.37
CA TYR A 30 7.17 -21.33 5.73
C TYR A 30 5.64 -21.49 5.78
N THR A 31 4.91 -20.72 4.96
CA THR A 31 3.44 -20.77 4.97
C THR A 31 2.92 -22.10 4.43
N ASP A 32 3.53 -22.63 3.37
CA ASP A 32 3.11 -23.87 2.73
C ASP A 32 3.32 -25.08 3.65
N ASP A 33 4.44 -25.08 4.38
CA ASP A 33 4.75 -26.09 5.38
C ASP A 33 3.85 -25.97 6.61
N VAL A 34 3.77 -24.78 7.23
CA VAL A 34 3.06 -24.60 8.50
C VAL A 34 1.55 -24.75 8.33
N ASP A 35 1.00 -24.19 7.27
CA ASP A 35 -0.45 -24.14 7.03
C ASP A 35 -0.98 -25.35 6.25
N ASP A 36 -0.18 -26.43 6.14
CA ASP A 36 -0.63 -27.73 5.60
C ASP A 36 -1.75 -28.37 6.46
N ILE A 37 -2.98 -28.29 5.94
CA ILE A 37 -4.20 -28.87 6.53
C ILE A 37 -4.18 -30.40 6.66
N ARG A 38 -3.30 -31.11 5.94
CA ARG A 38 -3.22 -32.58 6.01
C ARG A 38 -2.62 -33.05 7.33
N HIS A 39 -1.92 -32.17 8.05
CA HIS A 39 -1.18 -32.51 9.26
C HIS A 39 -1.47 -31.52 10.41
N PRO A 40 -2.71 -31.37 10.89
CA PRO A 40 -3.05 -30.35 11.87
C PRO A 40 -2.33 -30.54 13.22
N ASN A 41 -2.10 -31.79 13.63
CA ASN A 41 -1.56 -32.13 14.95
C ASN A 41 -0.07 -31.79 15.13
N SER A 42 0.70 -31.65 14.04
CA SER A 42 2.12 -31.31 14.08
C SER A 42 2.40 -29.85 13.68
N ARG A 43 1.37 -29.00 13.66
CA ARG A 43 1.48 -27.62 13.19
C ARG A 43 2.49 -26.78 13.98
N GLU A 44 2.48 -26.86 15.32
CA GLU A 44 3.46 -26.13 16.14
C GLU A 44 4.89 -26.69 16.01
N GLU A 45 5.03 -28.00 15.78
CA GLU A 45 6.33 -28.60 15.46
C GLU A 45 6.89 -28.03 14.15
N ARG A 46 6.06 -27.91 13.13
CA ARG A 46 6.45 -27.31 11.85
C ARG A 46 6.80 -25.84 11.98
N MET A 47 6.03 -25.07 12.75
CA MET A 47 6.37 -23.66 13.06
C MET A 47 7.79 -23.57 13.60
N TYR A 48 8.11 -24.34 14.65
CA TYR A 48 9.44 -24.35 15.25
C TYR A 48 10.54 -24.71 14.24
N ARG A 49 10.36 -25.81 13.49
CA ARG A 49 11.35 -26.29 12.52
C ARG A 49 11.61 -25.26 11.42
N CYS A 50 10.55 -24.74 10.79
CA CYS A 50 10.67 -23.80 9.68
C CYS A 50 11.18 -22.42 10.14
N MET A 51 10.83 -21.98 11.36
CA MET A 51 11.44 -20.77 11.95
C MET A 51 12.95 -20.93 12.13
N ARG A 52 13.40 -22.06 12.70
CA ARG A 52 14.82 -22.33 12.88
C ARG A 52 15.57 -22.36 11.56
N GLU A 53 15.02 -23.05 10.56
CA GLU A 53 15.61 -23.11 9.22
C GLU A 53 15.76 -21.72 8.59
N LEU A 54 14.73 -20.87 8.70
CA LEU A 54 14.81 -19.49 8.22
C LEU A 54 15.85 -18.67 8.99
N PHE A 55 15.90 -18.80 10.31
CA PHE A 55 16.83 -18.06 11.17
C PHE A 55 18.28 -18.45 10.87
N ASP A 56 18.55 -19.75 10.75
CA ASP A 56 19.87 -20.30 10.42
C ASP A 56 20.29 -19.87 9.01
N THR A 57 19.37 -19.92 8.03
CA THR A 57 19.62 -19.46 6.66
C THR A 57 19.94 -17.97 6.61
N THR A 58 19.14 -17.14 7.29
CA THR A 58 19.33 -15.68 7.33
C THR A 58 20.67 -15.33 7.98
N LEU A 59 20.99 -15.95 9.12
CA LEU A 59 22.28 -15.77 9.78
C LEU A 59 23.45 -16.19 8.88
N GLY A 60 23.34 -17.34 8.21
CA GLY A 60 24.34 -17.83 7.27
C GLY A 60 24.61 -16.84 6.13
N LEU A 61 23.56 -16.24 5.57
CA LEU A 61 23.68 -15.20 4.54
C LEU A 61 24.36 -13.93 5.07
N CYS A 62 23.99 -13.47 6.27
CA CYS A 62 24.63 -12.30 6.90
C CYS A 62 26.12 -12.52 7.23
N ILE A 63 26.50 -13.76 7.62
CA ILE A 63 27.90 -14.14 7.82
C ILE A 63 28.65 -14.15 6.49
N ALA A 64 28.07 -14.75 5.46
CA ALA A 64 28.68 -14.88 4.14
C ALA A 64 28.85 -13.54 3.43
N SER A 65 27.92 -12.59 3.60
CA SER A 65 28.01 -11.24 3.03
C SER A 65 29.03 -10.35 3.74
N GLY A 66 29.40 -10.69 4.98
CA GLY A 66 30.18 -9.80 5.85
C GLY A 66 29.36 -8.70 6.52
N SER A 67 28.03 -8.77 6.49
CA SER A 67 27.13 -7.82 7.17
C SER A 67 27.25 -7.87 8.69
N VAL A 68 27.70 -8.99 9.25
CA VAL A 68 27.95 -9.12 10.69
C VAL A 68 29.40 -8.81 11.06
N SER A 69 29.60 -8.34 12.29
CA SER A 69 30.93 -8.03 12.80
C SER A 69 31.84 -9.26 12.83
N ARG A 70 33.15 -9.03 12.89
CA ARG A 70 34.13 -10.11 12.95
C ARG A 70 33.97 -10.97 14.21
N GLU A 71 33.62 -10.35 15.33
CA GLU A 71 33.39 -11.01 16.62
C GLU A 71 32.22 -12.00 16.52
N VAL A 72 31.12 -11.61 15.88
CA VAL A 72 29.96 -12.48 15.63
C VAL A 72 30.36 -13.70 14.80
N ARG A 73 31.14 -13.48 13.73
CA ARG A 73 31.61 -14.58 12.87
C ARG A 73 32.50 -15.56 13.62
N GLU A 74 33.41 -15.05 14.46
CA GLU A 74 34.30 -15.88 15.27
C GLU A 74 33.54 -16.70 16.31
N GLU A 75 32.52 -16.13 16.97
CA GLU A 75 31.69 -16.86 17.93
C GLU A 75 30.87 -17.97 17.25
N VAL A 76 30.24 -17.68 16.11
CA VAL A 76 29.51 -18.71 15.35
C VAL A 76 30.45 -19.82 14.86
N ALA A 77 31.65 -19.48 14.40
CA ALA A 77 32.66 -20.46 13.97
C ALA A 77 33.15 -21.37 15.11
N ARG A 78 33.11 -20.90 16.37
CA ARG A 78 33.42 -21.70 17.57
C ARG A 78 32.28 -22.63 17.98
N GLY A 79 31.15 -22.61 17.27
CA GLY A 79 29.93 -23.35 17.63
C GLY A 79 29.04 -22.62 18.63
N ASN A 80 29.37 -21.38 19.00
CA ASN A 80 28.52 -20.54 19.84
C ASN A 80 27.48 -19.83 18.97
N THR A 81 26.44 -20.57 18.54
CA THR A 81 25.21 -19.95 18.04
C THR A 81 24.36 -19.52 19.22
N ASP A 82 24.84 -18.56 20.02
CA ASP A 82 24.00 -17.98 21.08
C ASP A 82 22.72 -17.46 20.40
N VAL A 83 21.59 -18.08 20.74
CA VAL A 83 20.27 -17.76 20.22
C VAL A 83 20.00 -16.25 20.32
N ARG A 84 20.53 -15.59 21.35
CA ARG A 84 20.41 -14.14 21.56
C ARG A 84 21.08 -13.32 20.46
N LEU A 85 22.25 -13.74 19.97
CA LEU A 85 22.97 -13.03 18.92
C LEU A 85 22.19 -13.11 17.59
N THR A 86 21.74 -14.30 17.24
CA THR A 86 20.89 -14.54 16.06
C THR A 86 19.63 -13.70 16.12
N ILE A 87 18.93 -13.70 17.27
CA ILE A 87 17.73 -12.89 17.50
C ILE A 87 18.01 -11.40 17.31
N SER A 88 19.12 -10.88 17.82
CA SER A 88 19.45 -9.45 17.69
C SER A 88 19.60 -9.00 16.23
N ILE A 89 20.21 -9.83 15.39
CA ILE A 89 20.35 -9.58 13.94
C ILE A 89 18.97 -9.62 13.27
N LEU A 90 18.19 -10.67 13.55
CA LEU A 90 16.86 -10.85 12.96
C LEU A 90 15.91 -9.71 13.29
N ILE A 91 15.91 -9.22 14.54
CA ILE A 91 15.08 -8.07 14.96
C ILE A 91 15.34 -6.85 14.08
N GLY A 92 16.62 -6.53 13.82
CA GLY A 92 17.00 -5.42 12.94
C GLY A 92 16.52 -5.64 11.51
N LEU A 93 16.75 -6.83 10.95
CA LEU A 93 16.33 -7.18 9.59
C LEU A 93 14.79 -7.12 9.41
N PHE A 94 14.04 -7.60 10.41
CA PHE A 94 12.58 -7.57 10.39
C PHE A 94 12.03 -6.16 10.46
N GLU A 95 12.63 -5.28 11.28
CA GLU A 95 12.29 -3.86 11.30
C GLU A 95 12.53 -3.20 9.93
N ILE A 96 13.71 -3.42 9.35
CA ILE A 96 14.09 -2.86 8.06
C ILE A 96 13.09 -3.31 6.98
N PHE A 97 12.73 -4.59 6.93
CA PHE A 97 11.77 -5.07 5.93
C PHE A 97 10.37 -4.53 6.16
N ARG A 98 9.88 -4.46 7.40
CA ARG A 98 8.59 -3.83 7.73
C ARG A 98 8.57 -2.36 7.31
N ARG A 99 9.59 -1.58 7.65
CA ARG A 99 9.70 -0.16 7.26
C ARG A 99 9.79 0.00 5.75
N HIS A 100 10.60 -0.80 5.07
CA HIS A 100 10.71 -0.79 3.61
C HIS A 100 9.38 -1.12 2.94
N LYS A 101 8.67 -2.14 3.42
CA LYS A 101 7.37 -2.55 2.87
C LYS A 101 6.36 -1.42 2.97
N ARG A 102 6.25 -0.74 4.12
CA ARG A 102 5.32 0.38 4.27
C ARG A 102 5.62 1.54 3.32
N LEU A 103 6.91 1.83 3.09
CA LEU A 103 7.36 2.85 2.14
C LEU A 103 7.22 2.42 0.67
N ASN A 104 7.24 1.11 0.39
CA ASN A 104 7.23 0.52 -0.95
C ASN A 104 6.23 -0.64 -0.97
N PRO A 105 4.93 -0.36 -0.89
CA PRO A 105 3.94 -1.38 -0.55
C PRO A 105 3.73 -2.43 -1.63
N PHE A 106 4.25 -2.22 -2.83
CA PHE A 106 4.21 -3.19 -3.92
C PHE A 106 5.41 -4.14 -3.95
N SER A 107 6.49 -3.81 -3.23
CA SER A 107 7.71 -4.62 -3.22
C SER A 107 7.54 -5.87 -2.33
N ASN A 108 8.07 -7.00 -2.79
CA ASN A 108 8.21 -8.26 -2.03
C ASN A 108 6.92 -8.68 -1.29
N ARG A 109 5.77 -8.66 -2.00
CA ARG A 109 4.46 -8.98 -1.42
C ARG A 109 4.42 -10.37 -0.78
N SER A 110 4.93 -11.38 -1.48
CA SER A 110 4.97 -12.76 -0.99
C SER A 110 5.84 -12.90 0.26
N GLU A 111 7.06 -12.36 0.22
CA GLU A 111 8.02 -12.45 1.32
C GLU A 111 7.52 -11.70 2.56
N PHE A 112 6.89 -10.54 2.37
CA PHE A 112 6.30 -9.80 3.48
C PHE A 112 5.16 -10.59 4.12
N GLY A 113 4.29 -11.21 3.32
CA GLY A 113 3.24 -12.08 3.84
C GLY A 113 3.82 -13.24 4.66
N LYS A 114 4.85 -13.93 4.16
CA LYS A 114 5.55 -14.99 4.91
C LYS A 114 6.12 -14.48 6.23
N LEU A 115 6.77 -13.31 6.22
CA LEU A 115 7.31 -12.70 7.44
C LEU A 115 6.18 -12.36 8.44
N THR A 116 5.09 -11.74 7.99
CA THR A 116 3.95 -11.41 8.87
C THR A 116 3.35 -12.66 9.51
N MET A 117 3.17 -13.74 8.74
CA MET A 117 2.64 -15.00 9.28
C MET A 117 3.59 -15.64 10.29
N LEU A 118 4.90 -15.61 10.02
CA LEU A 118 5.91 -16.07 10.97
C LEU A 118 5.92 -15.24 12.25
N LEU A 119 5.90 -13.91 12.13
CA LEU A 119 5.89 -12.99 13.26
C LEU A 119 4.60 -13.09 14.08
N GLN A 120 3.48 -13.49 13.47
CA GLN A 120 2.26 -13.79 14.18
C GLN A 120 2.40 -15.09 14.99
N ASP A 121 3.00 -16.13 14.41
CA ASP A 121 3.21 -17.41 15.10
C ASP A 121 4.22 -17.32 16.24
N VAL A 122 5.25 -16.49 16.10
CA VAL A 122 6.28 -16.33 17.14
C VAL A 122 5.75 -15.61 18.39
N GLN A 123 4.56 -15.02 18.33
CA GLN A 123 3.90 -14.48 19.52
C GLN A 123 3.37 -15.58 20.44
N LYS A 124 3.17 -16.81 19.93
CA LYS A 124 2.71 -17.93 20.76
C LYS A 124 3.74 -18.28 21.82
N ARG A 125 3.30 -18.29 23.09
CA ARG A 125 4.15 -18.65 24.23
C ARG A 125 4.85 -20.01 24.08
N SER A 126 4.16 -21.04 23.57
CA SER A 126 4.75 -22.36 23.32
C SER A 126 5.92 -22.32 22.33
N ILE A 127 5.84 -21.43 21.34
CA ILE A 127 6.89 -21.22 20.33
C ILE A 127 8.05 -20.40 20.92
N GLN A 128 7.75 -19.33 21.67
CA GLN A 128 8.77 -18.50 22.33
C GLN A 128 9.61 -19.30 23.32
N GLU A 129 8.97 -20.10 24.18
CA GLU A 129 9.63 -20.95 25.16
C GLU A 129 10.56 -21.95 24.48
N ARG A 130 10.10 -22.57 23.38
CA ARG A 130 10.86 -23.56 22.64
C ARG A 130 12.01 -22.98 21.81
N LEU A 131 11.86 -21.75 21.31
CA LEU A 131 12.94 -21.01 20.63
C LEU A 131 13.83 -20.23 21.60
N HIS A 132 13.57 -20.29 22.92
CA HIS A 132 14.27 -19.51 23.94
C HIS A 132 14.25 -18.00 23.66
N ILE A 133 13.15 -17.51 23.09
CA ILE A 133 12.94 -16.09 22.81
C ILE A 133 12.38 -15.44 24.07
N SER A 134 13.19 -14.60 24.71
CA SER A 134 12.80 -13.84 25.91
C SER A 134 12.38 -12.39 25.60
N HIS A 135 12.59 -11.94 24.36
CA HIS A 135 12.30 -10.57 23.91
C HIS A 135 11.49 -10.62 22.63
N SER A 136 10.63 -9.63 22.42
CA SER A 136 9.86 -9.53 21.18
C SER A 136 10.79 -9.48 19.95
N LEU A 137 10.48 -10.27 18.93
CA LEU A 137 11.11 -10.14 17.61
C LEU A 137 10.64 -8.88 16.85
N LEU A 138 9.73 -8.11 17.45
CA LEU A 138 9.14 -6.90 16.91
C LEU A 138 9.63 -5.70 17.71
N ILE A 139 10.40 -4.84 17.06
CA ILE A 139 10.63 -3.47 17.52
C ILE A 139 9.79 -2.48 16.70
N PRO A 140 9.51 -1.27 17.23
CA PRO A 140 8.91 -0.21 16.44
C PRO A 140 9.75 0.12 15.20
N VAL A 141 9.08 0.44 14.09
CA VAL A 141 9.76 0.91 12.88
C VAL A 141 10.39 2.27 13.11
N GLN A 142 11.58 2.51 12.55
CA GLN A 142 12.29 3.77 12.74
C GLN A 142 11.55 4.93 12.06
N THR A 143 11.35 6.00 12.82
CA THR A 143 10.72 7.23 12.34
C THR A 143 11.68 8.42 12.37
N VAL A 144 11.34 9.45 11.60
CA VAL A 144 12.03 10.74 11.61
C VAL A 144 12.06 11.34 13.02
N GLY A 145 10.95 11.25 13.77
CA GLY A 145 10.89 11.75 15.14
C GLY A 145 11.83 11.02 16.11
N MET A 146 11.98 9.71 15.99
CA MET A 146 12.94 8.94 16.78
C MET A 146 14.37 9.37 16.48
N GLU A 147 14.68 9.55 15.19
CA GLU A 147 16.04 9.86 14.74
C GLU A 147 16.45 11.31 15.05
N LEU A 148 15.52 12.28 14.92
CA LEU A 148 15.78 13.66 15.30
C LEU A 148 15.97 13.83 16.81
N ARG A 149 15.17 13.13 17.64
CA ARG A 149 15.36 13.12 19.09
C ARG A 149 16.71 12.53 19.49
N ARG A 150 17.18 11.51 18.78
CA ARG A 150 18.50 10.89 19.02
C ARG A 150 19.65 11.87 18.83
N VAL A 151 19.52 12.82 17.90
CA VAL A 151 20.54 13.84 17.60
C VAL A 151 20.22 15.23 18.18
N GLY A 152 19.16 15.36 18.98
CA GLY A 152 18.76 16.63 19.61
C GLY A 152 18.29 17.70 18.62
N ALA A 153 17.67 17.28 17.51
CA ALA A 153 17.20 18.17 16.44
C ALA A 153 15.66 18.13 16.28
N GLU A 154 14.91 17.76 17.32
CA GLU A 154 13.44 17.65 17.27
C GLU A 154 12.72 18.95 16.92
N GLU A 155 13.32 20.12 17.18
CA GLU A 155 12.73 21.42 16.81
C GLU A 155 12.43 21.54 15.32
N LEU A 156 13.19 20.82 14.46
CA LEU A 156 12.96 20.75 13.02
C LEU A 156 11.53 20.31 12.67
N LEU A 157 10.93 19.44 13.49
CA LEU A 157 9.57 18.91 13.26
C LEU A 157 8.49 20.00 13.27
N THR A 158 8.78 21.19 13.81
CA THR A 158 7.84 22.31 13.93
C THR A 158 8.23 23.51 13.06
N ASP A 159 9.32 23.41 12.30
CA ASP A 159 9.82 24.50 11.46
C ASP A 159 8.98 24.64 10.18
N ARG A 160 8.46 25.85 9.95
CA ARG A 160 7.67 26.21 8.76
C ARG A 160 8.47 26.12 7.46
N ASP A 161 9.80 26.22 7.53
CA ASP A 161 10.66 26.01 6.37
C ASP A 161 10.59 24.56 5.86
N VAL A 162 10.17 23.58 6.69
CA VAL A 162 9.89 22.21 6.23
C VAL A 162 8.72 22.19 5.26
N ASP A 163 7.61 22.86 5.57
CA ASP A 163 6.46 22.97 4.64
C ASP A 163 6.90 23.61 3.32
N LYS A 164 7.73 24.66 3.40
CA LYS A 164 8.31 25.31 2.22
C LYS A 164 9.18 24.33 1.41
N TYR A 165 9.98 23.51 2.07
CA TYR A 165 10.83 22.51 1.41
C TYR A 165 10.00 21.48 0.64
N LEU A 166 8.84 21.07 1.17
CA LEU A 166 7.99 20.05 0.53
C LEU A 166 7.29 20.55 -0.74
N VAL A 167 6.94 21.85 -0.79
CA VAL A 167 6.19 22.44 -1.93
C VAL A 167 7.08 23.06 -3.00
N THR A 168 8.35 23.32 -2.70
CA THR A 168 9.29 23.94 -3.66
C THR A 168 9.97 22.90 -4.54
N HIS A 169 10.48 23.34 -5.69
CA HIS A 169 11.16 22.48 -6.67
C HIS A 169 12.48 23.10 -7.14
N GLY A 170 13.33 22.28 -7.77
CA GLY A 170 14.57 22.74 -8.40
C GLY A 170 15.52 23.47 -7.46
N THR A 171 16.06 24.59 -7.92
CA THR A 171 17.06 25.40 -7.19
C THR A 171 16.51 25.99 -5.89
N GLU A 172 15.23 26.35 -5.85
CA GLU A 172 14.61 26.86 -4.62
C GLU A 172 14.54 25.77 -3.55
N LYS A 173 14.14 24.55 -3.91
CA LYS A 173 14.13 23.41 -2.97
C LYS A 173 15.51 23.15 -2.37
N ALA A 174 16.55 23.18 -3.21
CA ALA A 174 17.93 23.01 -2.76
C ALA A 174 18.36 24.10 -1.78
N ALA A 175 17.97 25.36 -2.01
CA ALA A 175 18.27 26.47 -1.11
C ALA A 175 17.55 26.33 0.25
N VAL A 176 16.28 25.91 0.27
CA VAL A 176 15.53 25.67 1.52
C VAL A 176 16.12 24.48 2.28
N LEU A 177 16.48 23.40 1.59
CA LEU A 177 17.16 22.25 2.19
C LEU A 177 18.47 22.69 2.87
N GLN A 178 19.32 23.44 2.16
CA GLN A 178 20.58 23.90 2.71
C GLN A 178 20.39 24.77 3.96
N LYS A 179 19.40 25.68 3.94
CA LYS A 179 19.02 26.51 5.08
C LYS A 179 18.62 25.67 6.31
N LEU A 180 17.83 24.62 6.11
CA LEU A 180 17.42 23.69 7.19
C LEU A 180 18.62 22.89 7.72
N LEU A 181 19.52 22.43 6.84
CA LEU A 181 20.73 21.70 7.22
C LEU A 181 21.71 22.57 8.02
N ASP A 182 21.85 23.84 7.68
CA ASP A 182 22.72 24.74 8.44
C ASP A 182 22.10 25.12 9.80
N ARG A 183 20.77 25.13 9.91
CA ARG A 183 20.06 25.40 11.17
C ARG A 183 20.10 24.22 12.15
N TYR A 184 19.86 23.00 11.67
CA TYR A 184 19.66 21.82 12.53
C TYR A 184 20.75 20.76 12.41
N GLY A 185 21.55 20.79 11.35
CA GLY A 185 22.53 19.73 11.06
C GLY A 185 23.82 19.80 11.88
N GLY A 186 24.12 20.90 12.56
CA GLY A 186 25.44 21.06 13.23
C GLY A 186 26.62 20.74 12.28
N SER A 187 27.79 20.39 12.82
CA SER A 187 28.91 19.88 12.01
C SER A 187 28.79 18.37 11.72
N GLU A 188 28.24 17.60 12.66
CA GLU A 188 28.25 16.13 12.59
C GLU A 188 26.88 15.52 12.22
N CYS A 189 25.78 16.20 12.51
CA CYS A 189 24.42 15.66 12.34
C CYS A 189 23.83 15.92 10.94
N LYS A 190 24.54 16.65 10.06
CA LYS A 190 24.05 17.02 8.71
C LYS A 190 23.52 15.83 7.91
N PRO A 191 24.23 14.68 7.82
CA PRO A 191 23.72 13.53 7.07
C PRO A 191 22.43 12.94 7.67
N VAL A 192 22.30 12.96 9.00
CA VAL A 192 21.11 12.44 9.71
C VAL A 192 19.91 13.35 9.47
N VAL A 193 20.10 14.66 9.62
CA VAL A 193 19.05 15.66 9.36
C VAL A 193 18.64 15.65 7.88
N GLU A 194 19.59 15.52 6.97
CA GLU A 194 19.29 15.39 5.54
C GLU A 194 18.45 14.14 5.25
N ARG A 195 18.83 12.99 5.82
CA ARG A 195 18.05 11.75 5.69
C ARG A 195 16.62 11.93 6.23
N CYS A 196 16.46 12.63 7.35
CA CYS A 196 15.15 12.93 7.92
C CYS A 196 14.30 13.79 6.98
N LEU A 197 14.83 14.90 6.48
CA LEU A 197 14.13 15.80 5.55
C LEU A 197 13.73 15.08 4.26
N ARG A 198 14.65 14.31 3.67
CA ARG A 198 14.35 13.51 2.48
C ARG A 198 13.28 12.44 2.74
N SER A 199 13.23 11.87 3.95
CA SER A 199 12.19 10.91 4.32
C SER A 199 10.81 11.56 4.43
N ILE A 200 10.74 12.78 4.97
CA ILE A 200 9.49 13.58 5.00
C ILE A 200 9.03 13.88 3.57
N ASP A 201 9.96 14.28 2.70
CA ASP A 201 9.68 14.55 1.28
C ASP A 201 9.17 13.30 0.56
N ASP A 202 9.88 12.17 0.67
CA ASP A 202 9.48 10.89 0.06
C ASP A 202 8.04 10.52 0.45
N VAL A 203 7.71 10.58 1.75
CA VAL A 203 6.39 10.20 2.23
C VAL A 203 5.31 11.20 1.77
N SER A 204 5.62 12.48 1.75
CA SER A 204 4.71 13.52 1.27
C SER A 204 4.43 13.37 -0.23
N GLN A 205 5.46 13.12 -1.04
CA GLN A 205 5.31 12.84 -2.47
C GLN A 205 4.55 11.52 -2.71
N PHE A 206 4.81 10.49 -1.91
CA PHE A 206 4.08 9.22 -2.00
C PHE A 206 2.58 9.42 -1.74
N ILE A 207 2.21 10.09 -0.64
CA ILE A 207 0.80 10.36 -0.32
C ILE A 207 0.14 11.22 -1.40
N GLU A 208 0.79 12.30 -1.83
CA GLU A 208 0.23 13.17 -2.87
C GLU A 208 0.09 12.44 -4.21
N GLY A 209 1.06 11.59 -4.58
CA GLY A 209 0.98 10.73 -5.75
C GLY A 209 -0.20 9.75 -5.73
N ASN A 210 -0.55 9.24 -4.54
CA ASN A 210 -1.70 8.35 -4.36
C ASN A 210 -3.04 9.11 -4.43
N VAL A 211 -3.09 10.31 -3.85
CA VAL A 211 -4.34 11.06 -3.67
C VAL A 211 -4.69 11.93 -4.89
N ARG A 212 -3.69 12.47 -5.60
CA ARG A 212 -3.89 13.35 -6.75
C ARG A 212 -4.83 12.75 -7.82
N PRO A 213 -4.69 11.49 -8.27
CA PRO A 213 -5.61 10.91 -9.25
C PRO A 213 -7.04 10.78 -8.72
N LEU A 214 -7.23 10.53 -7.42
CA LEU A 214 -8.55 10.44 -6.80
C LEU A 214 -9.25 11.79 -6.81
N ARG A 215 -8.56 12.87 -6.39
CA ARG A 215 -9.09 14.24 -6.45
C ARG A 215 -9.41 14.65 -7.89
N TRP A 216 -8.54 14.30 -8.84
CA TRP A 216 -8.74 14.59 -10.25
C TRP A 216 -9.98 13.90 -10.83
N LEU A 217 -10.17 12.60 -10.57
CA LEU A 217 -11.37 11.87 -10.96
C LEU A 217 -12.63 12.46 -10.30
N ARG A 218 -12.54 12.81 -9.01
CA ARG A 218 -13.64 13.41 -8.23
C ARG A 218 -14.06 14.76 -8.81
N GLN A 219 -13.09 15.59 -9.18
CA GLN A 219 -13.37 16.87 -9.84
C GLN A 219 -14.09 16.65 -11.17
N ILE A 220 -13.58 15.75 -12.03
CA ILE A 220 -14.18 15.49 -13.33
C ILE A 220 -15.63 15.03 -13.20
N ILE A 221 -15.92 14.08 -12.31
CA ILE A 221 -17.29 13.58 -12.21
C ILE A 221 -18.25 14.66 -11.68
N LEU A 222 -17.80 15.51 -10.75
CA LEU A 222 -18.62 16.61 -10.23
C LEU A 222 -18.85 17.73 -11.26
N GLU A 223 -17.83 18.11 -12.01
CA GLU A 223 -17.88 19.25 -12.93
C GLU A 223 -18.42 18.88 -14.32
N GLU A 224 -18.19 17.65 -14.77
CA GLU A 224 -18.45 17.26 -16.16
C GLU A 224 -19.50 16.18 -16.32
N PHE A 225 -19.65 15.25 -15.37
CA PHE A 225 -20.62 14.15 -15.50
C PHE A 225 -21.92 14.44 -14.76
N LEU A 226 -21.85 14.89 -13.51
CA LEU A 226 -23.04 15.22 -12.72
C LEU A 226 -23.99 16.21 -13.43
N PRO A 227 -23.51 17.26 -14.16
CA PRO A 227 -24.39 18.15 -14.91
C PRO A 227 -24.97 17.53 -16.20
N LEU A 228 -24.53 16.34 -16.62
CA LEU A 228 -25.04 15.63 -17.80
C LEU A 228 -26.25 14.75 -17.49
N ASP A 229 -26.88 14.92 -16.34
CA ASP A 229 -28.14 14.24 -16.02
C ASP A 229 -29.18 14.47 -17.14
N GLY A 230 -29.79 13.38 -17.62
CA GLY A 230 -30.67 13.37 -18.79
C GLY A 230 -29.98 13.34 -20.16
N ASN A 231 -28.64 13.38 -20.24
CA ASN A 231 -27.91 13.18 -21.51
C ASN A 231 -27.75 11.68 -21.82
N PRO A 232 -28.38 11.15 -22.89
CA PRO A 232 -28.36 9.72 -23.17
C PRO A 232 -26.97 9.20 -23.59
N LYS A 233 -26.07 10.06 -24.08
CA LYS A 233 -24.77 9.64 -24.62
C LYS A 233 -23.76 9.28 -23.54
N TYR A 234 -23.80 9.98 -22.41
CA TYR A 234 -22.86 9.81 -21.30
C TYR A 234 -23.58 9.47 -19.99
N ASP A 235 -24.76 8.85 -20.11
CA ASP A 235 -25.56 8.45 -18.96
C ASP A 235 -24.82 7.41 -18.11
N LEU A 236 -24.58 7.69 -16.84
CA LEU A 236 -23.90 6.79 -15.91
C LEU A 236 -24.87 5.87 -15.15
N SER A 237 -26.17 5.89 -15.47
CA SER A 237 -27.12 4.99 -14.81
C SER A 237 -26.73 3.51 -14.95
N ILE A 238 -26.99 2.75 -13.89
CA ILE A 238 -26.77 1.30 -13.84
C ILE A 238 -28.05 0.59 -13.44
N ARG A 239 -28.21 -0.64 -13.91
CA ARG A 239 -29.36 -1.48 -13.60
C ARG A 239 -28.89 -2.87 -13.21
N ALA A 240 -29.33 -3.34 -12.05
CA ALA A 240 -29.03 -4.68 -11.57
C ALA A 240 -29.31 -5.75 -12.63
N GLY A 241 -28.35 -6.66 -12.84
CA GLY A 241 -28.41 -7.71 -13.84
C GLY A 241 -28.02 -7.30 -15.26
N VAL A 242 -27.77 -6.01 -15.52
CA VAL A 242 -27.35 -5.51 -16.85
C VAL A 242 -25.85 -5.25 -16.84
N ASN A 243 -25.12 -5.81 -17.82
CA ASN A 243 -23.67 -5.65 -17.98
C ASN A 243 -22.83 -5.98 -16.73
N GLY A 244 -23.35 -6.82 -15.83
CA GLY A 244 -22.68 -7.24 -14.60
C GLY A 244 -23.00 -6.41 -13.35
N ALA A 245 -23.75 -5.32 -13.48
CA ALA A 245 -24.13 -4.48 -12.35
C ALA A 245 -24.95 -5.26 -11.31
N LYS A 246 -24.64 -5.10 -10.03
CA LYS A 246 -25.30 -5.80 -8.91
C LYS A 246 -26.42 -5.00 -8.24
N PHE A 247 -26.49 -3.70 -8.51
CA PHE A 247 -27.52 -2.80 -8.01
C PHE A 247 -27.91 -1.76 -9.07
N SER A 248 -28.93 -0.96 -8.77
CA SER A 248 -29.49 0.02 -9.71
C SER A 248 -29.39 1.42 -9.15
N HIS A 249 -28.92 2.37 -9.96
CA HIS A 249 -28.92 3.80 -9.68
C HIS A 249 -29.30 4.56 -10.94
N ASP A 250 -30.06 5.65 -10.77
CA ASP A 250 -30.13 6.68 -11.81
C ASP A 250 -28.78 7.41 -11.95
N HIS A 251 -28.66 8.24 -12.98
CA HIS A 251 -27.44 8.98 -13.27
C HIS A 251 -26.90 9.74 -12.06
N LYS A 252 -27.75 10.59 -11.47
CA LYS A 252 -27.38 11.48 -10.37
C LYS A 252 -26.94 10.70 -9.14
N ARG A 253 -27.69 9.65 -8.78
CA ARG A 253 -27.37 8.77 -7.65
C ARG A 253 -26.08 8.01 -7.89
N HIS A 254 -25.82 7.57 -9.12
CA HIS A 254 -24.58 6.89 -9.46
C HIS A 254 -23.37 7.82 -9.41
N CYS A 255 -23.50 9.05 -9.93
CA CYS A 255 -22.46 10.08 -9.76
C CYS A 255 -22.12 10.31 -8.28
N GLN A 256 -23.13 10.44 -7.42
CA GLN A 256 -22.93 10.58 -5.98
C GLN A 256 -22.20 9.37 -5.37
N TYR A 257 -22.57 8.14 -5.76
CA TYR A 257 -21.92 6.92 -5.30
C TYR A 257 -20.44 6.82 -5.69
N VAL A 258 -20.11 7.25 -6.92
CA VAL A 258 -18.72 7.27 -7.40
C VAL A 258 -17.91 8.32 -6.66
N VAL A 259 -18.44 9.55 -6.50
CA VAL A 259 -17.78 10.61 -5.72
C VAL A 259 -17.53 10.15 -4.29
N GLU A 260 -18.53 9.57 -3.63
CA GLU A 260 -18.42 8.99 -2.29
C GLU A 260 -17.29 7.94 -2.20
N SER A 261 -17.20 7.05 -3.19
CA SER A 261 -16.16 6.03 -3.25
C SER A 261 -14.76 6.64 -3.38
N LEU A 262 -14.61 7.64 -4.27
CA LEU A 262 -13.34 8.34 -4.48
C LEU A 262 -12.93 9.16 -3.25
N THR A 263 -13.87 9.81 -2.56
CA THR A 263 -13.63 10.52 -1.30
C THR A 263 -13.17 9.56 -0.20
N LEU A 264 -13.84 8.41 -0.04
CA LEU A 264 -13.41 7.38 0.90
C LEU A 264 -12.00 6.89 0.58
N TRP A 265 -11.72 6.56 -0.68
CA TRP A 265 -10.39 6.11 -1.10
C TRP A 265 -9.32 7.17 -0.86
N GLU A 266 -9.63 8.44 -1.06
CA GLU A 266 -8.74 9.55 -0.72
C GLU A 266 -8.44 9.56 0.80
N ASN A 267 -9.46 9.43 1.64
CA ASN A 267 -9.28 9.37 3.09
C ASN A 267 -8.44 8.16 3.50
N VAL A 268 -8.61 7.01 2.86
CA VAL A 268 -7.77 5.83 3.11
C VAL A 268 -6.32 6.09 2.70
N GLN A 269 -6.08 6.58 1.48
CA GLN A 269 -4.73 6.81 0.95
C GLN A 269 -3.96 7.89 1.72
N ARG A 270 -4.65 8.93 2.20
CA ARG A 270 -4.06 9.96 3.09
C ARG A 270 -3.52 9.38 4.39
N ASN A 271 -4.10 8.28 4.85
CA ASN A 271 -3.82 7.66 6.13
C ASN A 271 -3.19 6.25 5.97
N ILE A 272 -2.64 5.94 4.80
CA ILE A 272 -2.19 4.59 4.45
C ILE A 272 -1.09 4.05 5.39
N PHE A 273 -0.18 4.90 5.86
CA PHE A 273 0.86 4.52 6.82
C PHE A 273 0.29 4.18 8.21
N ASP A 274 -0.78 4.86 8.63
CA ASP A 274 -1.49 4.51 9.86
C ASP A 274 -2.19 3.15 9.69
N PHE A 275 -2.79 2.90 8.52
CA PHE A 275 -3.39 1.60 8.21
C PHE A 275 -2.37 0.45 8.28
N TRP A 276 -1.16 0.66 7.76
CA TRP A 276 -0.06 -0.29 7.93
C TRP A 276 0.28 -0.53 9.41
N GLN A 277 0.36 0.54 10.21
CA GLN A 277 0.65 0.42 11.65
C GLN A 277 -0.44 -0.36 12.39
N VAL A 278 -1.72 0.04 12.26
CA VAL A 278 -2.82 -0.64 12.96
C VAL A 278 -3.03 -2.08 12.49
N SER A 279 -2.72 -2.38 11.23
CA SER A 279 -2.78 -3.76 10.70
C SER A 279 -1.75 -4.66 11.37
N GLU A 280 -0.52 -4.16 11.53
CA GLU A 280 0.52 -4.90 12.25
C GLU A 280 0.23 -4.97 13.75
N ASP A 281 -0.27 -3.91 14.38
CA ASP A 281 -0.67 -3.93 15.78
C ASP A 281 -1.71 -5.03 16.04
N ASP A 282 -2.79 -5.06 15.25
CA ASP A 282 -3.86 -6.05 15.39
C ASP A 282 -3.35 -7.48 15.17
N MET A 283 -2.45 -7.70 14.19
CA MET A 283 -1.97 -9.04 13.86
C MET A 283 -0.84 -9.54 14.76
N LEU A 284 0.08 -8.67 15.15
CA LEU A 284 1.40 -9.04 15.68
C LEU A 284 1.63 -8.61 17.13
N ILE A 285 0.86 -7.66 17.65
CA ILE A 285 1.02 -7.13 19.02
C ILE A 285 -0.21 -7.51 19.85
N ASP A 286 -1.37 -6.96 19.50
CA ASP A 286 -2.61 -7.14 20.26
C ASP A 286 -3.25 -8.51 20.04
N GLY A 287 -2.92 -9.14 18.91
CA GLY A 287 -3.40 -10.48 18.57
C GLY A 287 -2.81 -11.59 19.46
N ASP A 288 -1.65 -11.35 20.10
CA ASP A 288 -0.97 -12.30 21.01
C ASP A 288 -0.85 -13.74 20.44
N GLY A 289 -0.62 -13.84 19.12
CA GLY A 289 -0.53 -15.12 18.41
C GLY A 289 -1.86 -15.87 18.24
N HIS A 290 -2.99 -15.26 18.58
CA HIS A 290 -4.32 -15.82 18.42
C HIS A 290 -4.92 -15.52 17.04
N TYR A 291 -5.27 -16.59 16.34
CA TYR A 291 -6.08 -16.58 15.13
C TYR A 291 -6.78 -17.93 14.99
N THR A 292 -7.84 -18.00 14.19
CA THR A 292 -8.50 -19.25 13.83
C THR A 292 -8.10 -19.60 12.40
N PHE A 293 -7.49 -20.76 12.20
CA PHE A 293 -7.16 -21.24 10.86
C PHE A 293 -8.40 -21.93 10.27
N VAL A 294 -9.07 -21.28 9.31
CA VAL A 294 -10.37 -21.71 8.80
C VAL A 294 -10.43 -21.62 7.29
N ASN A 295 -11.26 -22.45 6.68
CA ASN A 295 -11.65 -22.27 5.29
C ASN A 295 -12.73 -21.18 5.19
N THR A 296 -12.41 -20.09 4.51
CA THR A 296 -13.34 -18.97 4.28
C THR A 296 -14.18 -19.16 3.01
N GLY A 297 -14.08 -20.30 2.34
CA GLY A 297 -14.65 -20.51 1.00
C GLY A 297 -13.81 -19.91 -0.13
N GLN A 298 -12.82 -19.08 0.18
CA GLN A 298 -11.79 -18.60 -0.76
C GLN A 298 -10.44 -19.32 -0.58
N GLY A 299 -10.40 -20.31 0.31
CA GLY A 299 -9.18 -20.97 0.75
C GLY A 299 -9.08 -21.01 2.27
N PHE A 300 -8.01 -21.63 2.77
CA PHE A 300 -7.70 -21.58 4.21
C PHE A 300 -6.94 -20.30 4.54
N HIS A 301 -7.44 -19.57 5.53
CA HIS A 301 -6.83 -18.34 6.00
C HIS A 301 -6.67 -18.36 7.52
N ARG A 302 -5.63 -17.66 8.00
CA ARG A 302 -5.49 -17.28 9.40
C ARG A 302 -6.42 -16.10 9.68
N MET A 303 -7.59 -16.39 10.21
CA MET A 303 -8.60 -15.38 10.51
C MET A 303 -8.36 -14.79 11.90
N CYS A 304 -8.20 -13.48 12.01
CA CYS A 304 -7.98 -12.80 13.28
C CYS A 304 -8.80 -11.51 13.38
N ARG A 305 -9.13 -11.10 14.60
CA ARG A 305 -9.82 -9.84 14.85
C ARG A 305 -8.90 -8.67 14.51
N ALA A 306 -9.51 -7.54 14.19
CA ALA A 306 -8.79 -6.35 13.79
C ALA A 306 -9.46 -5.05 14.30
N PRO A 307 -9.64 -4.90 15.62
CA PRO A 307 -10.38 -3.77 16.18
C PRO A 307 -9.76 -2.41 15.86
N LYS A 308 -8.42 -2.27 15.82
CA LYS A 308 -7.78 -1.00 15.51
C LYS A 308 -7.93 -0.63 14.04
N SER A 309 -7.70 -1.60 13.15
CA SER A 309 -7.86 -1.45 11.70
C SER A 309 -9.30 -1.15 11.32
N TYR A 310 -10.26 -1.87 11.91
CA TYR A 310 -11.70 -1.62 11.72
C TYR A 310 -12.06 -0.21 12.18
N SER A 311 -11.63 0.20 13.38
CA SER A 311 -11.90 1.53 13.92
C SER A 311 -11.30 2.64 13.04
N ARG A 312 -10.11 2.41 12.47
CA ARG A 312 -9.48 3.36 11.55
C ARG A 312 -10.26 3.48 10.24
N MET A 313 -10.71 2.37 9.68
CA MET A 313 -11.53 2.36 8.47
C MET A 313 -12.90 3.01 8.70
N ALA A 314 -13.56 2.69 9.82
CA ALA A 314 -14.83 3.31 10.20
C ALA A 314 -14.71 4.83 10.33
N ARG A 315 -13.57 5.35 10.81
CA ARG A 315 -13.29 6.79 10.83
C ARG A 315 -13.22 7.37 9.41
N CYS A 316 -12.50 6.75 8.49
CA CYS A 316 -12.43 7.21 7.10
C CYS A 316 -13.81 7.20 6.41
N VAL A 317 -14.65 6.20 6.69
CA VAL A 317 -16.04 6.13 6.22
C VAL A 317 -16.87 7.27 6.79
N ASN A 318 -16.77 7.56 8.09
CA ASN A 318 -17.49 8.66 8.73
C ASN A 318 -17.03 10.04 8.23
N GLU A 319 -15.73 10.23 8.02
CA GLU A 319 -15.18 11.45 7.42
C GLU A 319 -15.73 11.67 6.01
N ALA A 320 -15.77 10.63 5.18
CA ALA A 320 -16.33 10.72 3.83
C ALA A 320 -17.85 10.97 3.85
N ASP A 321 -18.60 10.32 4.73
CA ASP A 321 -20.03 10.54 4.92
C ASP A 321 -20.36 11.98 5.33
N GLN A 322 -19.57 12.56 6.23
CA GLN A 322 -19.69 13.96 6.65
C GLN A 322 -19.37 14.94 5.52
N GLU A 323 -18.31 14.69 4.74
CA GLU A 323 -17.95 15.52 3.58
C GLU A 323 -19.03 15.46 2.49
N MET A 324 -19.66 14.30 2.28
CA MET A 324 -20.69 14.10 1.26
C MET A 324 -22.09 14.60 1.67
N GLY A 325 -22.33 14.84 2.96
CA GLY A 325 -23.65 15.22 3.47
C GLY A 325 -24.71 14.12 3.36
N GLY A 326 -24.27 12.86 3.27
CA GLY A 326 -25.12 11.69 3.12
C GLY A 326 -24.39 10.53 2.45
N TRP A 327 -24.95 9.32 2.59
CA TRP A 327 -24.33 8.09 2.09
C TRP A 327 -25.25 7.32 1.13
N VAL A 328 -24.70 6.86 0.01
CA VAL A 328 -25.41 6.14 -1.04
C VAL A 328 -25.37 4.63 -0.86
N GLY A 329 -24.18 4.07 -0.67
CA GLY A 329 -23.99 2.61 -0.63
C GLY A 329 -24.21 1.97 0.74
N ILE A 330 -23.64 0.78 0.95
CA ILE A 330 -23.68 0.08 2.23
C ILE A 330 -22.40 0.40 3.02
N LYS A 331 -22.52 0.77 4.30
CA LYS A 331 -21.38 1.12 5.18
C LYS A 331 -20.69 -0.07 5.86
N VAL A 332 -21.08 -1.30 5.50
CA VAL A 332 -20.47 -2.53 6.04
C VAL A 332 -19.02 -2.60 5.61
N ILE A 333 -18.14 -2.77 6.59
CA ILE A 333 -16.71 -2.99 6.46
C ILE A 333 -16.45 -4.46 6.82
N HIS A 334 -15.88 -5.21 5.90
CA HIS A 334 -15.45 -6.57 6.15
C HIS A 334 -14.03 -6.56 6.70
N LEU A 335 -13.84 -7.12 7.90
CA LEU A 335 -12.52 -7.24 8.51
C LEU A 335 -12.50 -8.22 9.67
N GLY A 336 -11.61 -9.21 9.59
CA GLY A 336 -11.55 -10.32 10.54
C GLY A 336 -12.70 -11.32 10.38
N ASP A 337 -13.24 -11.44 9.16
CA ASP A 337 -14.38 -12.28 8.82
C ASP A 337 -14.10 -13.18 7.60
N ARG A 338 -15.15 -13.74 6.99
CA ARG A 338 -14.99 -14.64 5.84
C ARG A 338 -14.46 -13.93 4.59
N ASP A 339 -14.82 -12.67 4.39
CA ASP A 339 -14.55 -11.94 3.16
C ASP A 339 -13.19 -11.23 3.22
N VAL A 340 -12.82 -10.75 4.41
CA VAL A 340 -11.51 -10.16 4.70
C VAL A 340 -10.98 -10.77 6.01
N PRO A 341 -10.25 -11.90 5.96
CA PRO A 341 -9.96 -12.71 7.15
C PRO A 341 -8.98 -12.09 8.13
N ASN A 342 -8.11 -11.20 7.69
CA ASN A 342 -7.13 -10.56 8.56
C ASN A 342 -6.70 -9.19 8.00
N PRO A 343 -6.03 -8.37 8.83
CA PRO A 343 -5.50 -7.08 8.42
C PRO A 343 -4.52 -7.12 7.24
N LEU A 344 -3.77 -8.20 7.04
CA LEU A 344 -2.86 -8.32 5.89
C LEU A 344 -3.63 -8.37 4.57
N VAL A 345 -4.73 -9.14 4.50
CA VAL A 345 -5.61 -9.15 3.32
C VAL A 345 -6.26 -7.79 3.12
N PHE A 346 -6.66 -7.13 4.21
CA PHE A 346 -7.25 -5.79 4.16
C PHE A 346 -6.30 -4.74 3.59
N ILE A 347 -5.09 -4.60 4.17
CA ILE A 347 -4.16 -3.55 3.74
C ILE A 347 -3.71 -3.75 2.30
N ASP A 348 -3.55 -5.00 1.87
CA ASP A 348 -3.23 -5.36 0.49
C ASP A 348 -4.35 -4.90 -0.47
N LYS A 349 -5.61 -5.15 -0.08
CA LYS A 349 -6.78 -4.71 -0.85
C LYS A 349 -6.78 -3.19 -1.07
N TYR A 350 -6.53 -2.38 -0.05
CA TYR A 350 -6.58 -0.92 -0.18
C TYR A 350 -5.30 -0.29 -0.74
N THR A 351 -4.16 -0.97 -0.63
CA THR A 351 -2.88 -0.53 -1.19
C THR A 351 -2.91 -0.43 -2.72
N VAL A 352 -3.77 -1.19 -3.39
CA VAL A 352 -3.87 -1.23 -4.87
C VAL A 352 -4.58 -0.01 -5.47
N ILE A 353 -5.26 0.81 -4.68
CA ILE A 353 -6.06 1.94 -5.20
C ILE A 353 -5.26 2.81 -6.19
N PRO A 354 -4.03 3.29 -5.88
CA PRO A 354 -3.25 4.10 -6.81
C PRO A 354 -2.93 3.36 -8.11
N ARG A 355 -2.69 2.05 -8.05
CA ARG A 355 -2.47 1.21 -9.23
C ARG A 355 -3.67 1.17 -10.15
N ILE A 356 -4.89 1.27 -9.63
CA ILE A 356 -6.12 1.35 -10.45
C ILE A 356 -6.27 2.73 -11.10
N VAL A 357 -6.13 3.82 -10.33
CA VAL A 357 -6.52 5.16 -10.78
C VAL A 357 -5.41 5.95 -11.47
N GLN A 358 -4.14 5.73 -11.13
CA GLN A 358 -3.01 6.43 -11.76
C GLN A 358 -2.91 6.14 -13.27
N PRO A 359 -3.02 4.89 -13.75
CA PRO A 359 -2.97 4.61 -15.18
C PRO A 359 -4.08 5.30 -15.99
N ILE A 360 -5.27 5.46 -15.41
CA ILE A 360 -6.38 6.16 -16.05
C ILE A 360 -6.04 7.64 -16.21
N MET A 361 -5.61 8.30 -15.13
CA MET A 361 -5.20 9.70 -15.18
C MET A 361 -4.05 9.90 -16.17
N HIS A 362 -3.02 9.05 -16.12
CA HIS A 362 -1.88 9.10 -17.04
C HIS A 362 -2.32 8.99 -18.49
N THR A 363 -3.12 7.96 -18.82
CA THR A 363 -3.65 7.76 -20.17
C THR A 363 -4.39 9.00 -20.69
N ILE A 364 -5.29 9.57 -19.88
CA ILE A 364 -6.03 10.77 -20.29
C ILE A 364 -5.11 11.98 -20.50
N MET A 365 -4.13 12.19 -19.61
CA MET A 365 -3.17 13.30 -19.73
C MET A 365 -2.24 13.14 -20.95
N GLU A 366 -1.82 11.92 -21.28
CA GLU A 366 -1.01 11.67 -22.48
C GLU A 366 -1.82 11.84 -23.77
N ILE A 367 -3.09 11.39 -23.80
CA ILE A 367 -3.98 11.68 -24.94
C ILE A 367 -4.16 13.20 -25.10
N GLU A 368 -4.33 13.94 -24.00
CA GLU A 368 -4.44 15.41 -24.05
C GLU A 368 -3.21 16.05 -24.70
N LYS A 369 -1.99 15.63 -24.30
CA LYS A 369 -0.74 16.08 -24.92
C LYS A 369 -0.69 15.75 -26.42
N ILE A 370 -1.08 14.54 -26.81
CA ILE A 370 -1.10 14.11 -28.22
C ILE A 370 -2.03 14.98 -29.08
N PHE A 371 -3.14 15.44 -28.52
CA PHE A 371 -4.09 16.32 -29.23
C PHE A 371 -3.80 17.81 -29.04
N SER A 372 -2.91 18.20 -28.13
CA SER A 372 -2.60 19.59 -27.81
C SER A 372 -1.81 20.25 -28.95
N PRO A 373 -2.26 21.39 -29.50
CA PRO A 373 -1.49 22.14 -30.50
C PRO A 373 -0.18 22.74 -29.95
N SER A 374 -0.06 22.90 -28.63
CA SER A 374 1.11 23.49 -27.98
C SER A 374 2.18 22.46 -27.59
N SER A 375 1.87 21.17 -27.65
CA SER A 375 2.81 20.10 -27.36
C SER A 375 3.60 19.72 -28.62
N PRO A 376 4.92 19.48 -28.54
CA PRO A 376 5.68 18.93 -29.67
C PRO A 376 5.07 17.61 -30.16
N GLU A 377 4.84 17.49 -31.47
CA GLU A 377 4.27 16.26 -32.06
C GLU A 377 5.37 15.19 -32.16
N GLU A 378 5.54 14.40 -31.10
CA GLU A 378 6.56 13.32 -31.04
C GLU A 378 6.20 12.13 -31.95
N HIS A 379 4.90 11.80 -32.05
CA HIS A 379 4.39 10.65 -32.79
C HIS A 379 3.17 11.04 -33.65
N PRO A 380 3.38 11.66 -34.83
CA PRO A 380 2.28 12.19 -35.65
C PRO A 380 1.25 11.14 -36.10
N GLY A 381 1.67 9.87 -36.21
CA GLY A 381 0.78 8.76 -36.51
C GLY A 381 -0.28 8.50 -35.43
N LEU A 382 0.05 8.71 -34.15
CA LEU A 382 -0.87 8.43 -33.03
C LEU A 382 -2.09 9.34 -33.02
N ARG A 383 -1.88 10.64 -33.22
CA ARG A 383 -2.98 11.62 -33.30
C ARG A 383 -3.95 11.27 -34.43
N ASN A 384 -3.43 10.91 -35.59
CA ASN A 384 -4.24 10.52 -36.74
C ASN A 384 -4.99 9.20 -36.50
N PHE A 385 -4.33 8.21 -35.88
CA PHE A 385 -4.95 6.95 -35.50
C PHE A 385 -6.12 7.15 -34.53
N PHE A 386 -5.91 7.90 -33.44
CA PHE A 386 -6.98 8.18 -32.48
C PHE A 386 -8.11 9.03 -33.07
N ARG A 387 -7.78 10.00 -33.93
CA ARG A 387 -8.80 10.78 -34.65
C ARG A 387 -9.63 9.90 -35.58
N ALA A 388 -8.99 8.98 -36.31
CA ALA A 388 -9.68 8.07 -37.21
C ALA A 388 -10.61 7.11 -36.47
N LYS A 389 -10.16 6.57 -35.32
CA LYS A 389 -10.93 5.57 -34.56
C LYS A 389 -11.97 6.16 -33.61
N PHE A 390 -11.65 7.28 -32.95
CA PHE A 390 -12.46 7.84 -31.87
C PHE A 390 -12.95 9.27 -32.14
N ASN A 391 -12.69 9.82 -33.33
CA ASN A 391 -13.07 11.15 -33.79
C ASN A 391 -12.29 12.31 -33.12
N SER A 392 -12.27 12.41 -31.79
CA SER A 392 -11.62 13.52 -31.09
C SER A 392 -11.12 13.14 -29.69
N TYR A 393 -10.20 13.94 -29.14
CA TYR A 393 -9.77 13.84 -27.74
C TYR A 393 -10.97 13.76 -26.79
N LYS A 394 -11.91 14.71 -26.91
CA LYS A 394 -13.10 14.77 -26.05
C LYS A 394 -13.92 13.48 -26.15
N ALA A 395 -14.12 12.93 -27.35
CA ALA A 395 -14.88 11.70 -27.52
C ALA A 395 -14.18 10.48 -26.90
N LEU A 396 -12.86 10.32 -27.12
CA LEU A 396 -12.08 9.23 -26.53
C LEU A 396 -12.03 9.34 -24.99
N ARG A 397 -11.72 10.53 -24.47
CA ARG A 397 -11.70 10.80 -23.04
C ARG A 397 -13.04 10.48 -22.36
N MET A 398 -14.14 10.99 -22.92
CA MET A 398 -15.46 10.74 -22.36
C MET A 398 -15.86 9.26 -22.44
N MET A 399 -15.44 8.55 -23.49
CA MET A 399 -15.67 7.10 -23.61
C MET A 399 -14.98 6.33 -22.48
N ILE A 400 -13.68 6.60 -22.23
CA ILE A 400 -12.91 5.96 -21.17
C ILE A 400 -13.50 6.26 -19.79
N LEU A 401 -13.74 7.54 -19.50
CA LEU A 401 -14.18 7.98 -18.18
C LEU A 401 -15.62 7.55 -17.88
N SER A 402 -16.53 7.61 -18.87
CA SER A 402 -17.91 7.14 -18.68
C SER A 402 -17.97 5.63 -18.43
N ASP A 403 -17.17 4.83 -19.14
CA ASP A 403 -17.09 3.39 -18.92
C ASP A 403 -16.52 3.06 -17.53
N PHE A 404 -15.42 3.73 -17.13
CA PHE A 404 -14.85 3.58 -15.80
C PHE A 404 -15.84 3.98 -14.70
N PHE A 405 -16.41 5.18 -14.73
CA PHE A 405 -17.36 5.63 -13.71
C PHE A 405 -18.61 4.77 -13.64
N ARG A 406 -19.06 4.19 -14.75
CA ARG A 406 -20.21 3.28 -14.75
C ARG A 406 -19.83 1.91 -14.17
N HIS A 407 -18.80 1.27 -14.73
CA HIS A 407 -18.55 -0.16 -14.54
C HIS A 407 -17.50 -0.50 -13.48
N ALA A 408 -16.64 0.43 -13.08
CA ALA A 408 -15.75 0.23 -11.94
C ALA A 408 -16.48 0.38 -10.59
N PHE A 409 -17.73 0.84 -10.60
CA PHE A 409 -18.52 1.17 -9.40
C PHE A 409 -19.92 0.53 -9.43
N ASP A 410 -20.12 -0.54 -10.19
CA ASP A 410 -21.44 -1.21 -10.33
C ASP A 410 -21.62 -2.45 -9.44
N GLY A 411 -20.64 -2.72 -8.56
CA GLY A 411 -20.63 -3.87 -7.65
C GLY A 411 -20.29 -5.20 -8.33
N SER A 412 -19.90 -5.19 -9.62
CA SER A 412 -19.45 -6.40 -10.32
C SER A 412 -18.17 -7.01 -9.69
N GLY A 413 -17.82 -8.22 -10.10
CA GLY A 413 -16.63 -8.95 -9.63
C GLY A 413 -16.89 -9.95 -8.50
N ASP A 414 -17.89 -9.72 -7.65
CA ASP A 414 -18.32 -10.66 -6.60
C ASP A 414 -19.75 -10.34 -6.11
N ASP A 415 -20.24 -11.04 -5.08
CA ASP A 415 -21.56 -10.80 -4.46
C ASP A 415 -21.57 -9.66 -3.42
N GLY A 416 -20.45 -8.96 -3.23
CA GLY A 416 -20.31 -7.86 -2.26
C GLY A 416 -21.14 -6.60 -2.54
N GLY A 417 -21.65 -6.43 -3.77
CA GLY A 417 -22.56 -5.33 -4.11
C GLY A 417 -21.96 -3.93 -3.83
N SER A 418 -22.67 -3.11 -3.05
CA SER A 418 -22.30 -1.72 -2.77
C SER A 418 -21.64 -1.48 -1.40
N CYS A 419 -21.17 -2.55 -0.73
CA CYS A 419 -20.43 -2.43 0.52
C CYS A 419 -19.07 -1.74 0.31
N ILE A 420 -18.40 -1.40 1.42
CA ILE A 420 -17.13 -0.67 1.40
C ILE A 420 -16.06 -1.41 0.58
N ASP A 421 -15.93 -2.71 0.85
CA ASP A 421 -15.00 -3.60 0.17
C ASP A 421 -15.46 -3.95 -1.26
N GLY A 422 -16.77 -3.97 -1.51
CA GLY A 422 -17.37 -4.26 -2.81
C GLY A 422 -17.03 -3.21 -3.88
N ARG A 423 -16.90 -1.94 -3.49
CA ARG A 423 -16.46 -0.84 -4.40
C ARG A 423 -15.11 -1.12 -5.04
N LEU A 424 -14.18 -1.64 -4.24
CA LEU A 424 -12.83 -1.90 -4.70
C LEU A 424 -12.77 -3.20 -5.51
N THR A 425 -13.59 -4.19 -5.15
CA THR A 425 -13.78 -5.40 -5.95
C THR A 425 -14.31 -5.07 -7.35
N SER A 426 -15.30 -4.18 -7.50
CA SER A 426 -15.81 -3.78 -8.82
C SER A 426 -14.79 -3.02 -9.66
N ALA A 427 -13.97 -2.18 -9.03
CA ALA A 427 -12.90 -1.48 -9.73
C ALA A 427 -11.80 -2.43 -10.20
N TRP A 428 -11.44 -3.42 -9.39
CA TRP A 428 -10.52 -4.49 -9.77
C TRP A 428 -11.08 -5.34 -10.93
N ASN A 429 -12.37 -5.67 -10.90
CA ASN A 429 -13.02 -6.35 -12.02
C ASN A 429 -12.97 -5.52 -13.30
N TRP A 430 -13.17 -4.19 -13.23
CA TRP A 430 -13.01 -3.32 -14.40
C TRP A 430 -11.59 -3.39 -14.99
N CYS A 431 -10.55 -3.36 -14.14
CA CYS A 431 -9.16 -3.52 -14.57
C CYS A 431 -8.95 -4.83 -15.35
N HIS A 432 -9.54 -5.95 -14.90
CA HIS A 432 -9.46 -7.25 -15.57
C HIS A 432 -10.13 -7.29 -16.94
N GLN A 433 -11.07 -6.37 -17.21
CA GLN A 433 -11.76 -6.31 -18.50
C GLN A 433 -11.16 -5.26 -19.45
N LEU A 434 -10.14 -4.51 -19.03
CA LEU A 434 -9.61 -3.38 -19.81
C LEU A 434 -9.17 -3.81 -21.22
N GLU A 435 -8.48 -4.96 -21.34
CA GLU A 435 -8.01 -5.51 -22.62
C GLU A 435 -9.13 -5.79 -23.64
N LYS A 436 -10.37 -5.96 -23.15
CA LYS A 436 -11.56 -6.22 -23.98
C LYS A 436 -12.27 -4.92 -24.39
N LYS A 437 -11.85 -3.77 -23.87
CA LYS A 437 -12.47 -2.48 -24.17
C LYS A 437 -12.00 -1.98 -25.53
N SER A 438 -12.91 -1.36 -26.27
CA SER A 438 -12.63 -0.84 -27.63
C SER A 438 -11.55 0.24 -27.67
N TYR A 439 -11.25 0.87 -26.53
CA TYR A 439 -10.23 1.89 -26.33
C TYR A 439 -8.94 1.36 -25.66
N TYR A 440 -8.76 0.04 -25.56
CA TYR A 440 -7.57 -0.55 -24.94
C TYR A 440 -6.25 -0.11 -25.61
N ASP A 441 -6.28 0.04 -26.94
CA ASP A 441 -5.16 0.58 -27.72
C ASP A 441 -4.76 1.99 -27.27
N ALA A 442 -5.69 2.80 -26.77
CA ALA A 442 -5.35 4.11 -26.22
C ALA A 442 -4.46 3.99 -24.98
N PHE A 443 -4.74 3.04 -24.08
CA PHE A 443 -3.89 2.77 -22.92
C PHE A 443 -2.50 2.31 -23.35
N VAL A 444 -2.42 1.29 -24.22
CA VAL A 444 -1.14 0.72 -24.69
C VAL A 444 -0.27 1.78 -25.37
N LEU A 445 -0.86 2.58 -26.25
CA LEU A 445 -0.14 3.60 -27.03
C LEU A 445 0.24 4.83 -26.18
N THR A 446 -0.24 4.95 -24.94
CA THR A 446 0.18 5.96 -23.96
C THR A 446 1.04 5.37 -22.84
N GLY A 447 1.72 4.24 -23.07
CA GLY A 447 2.70 3.71 -22.11
C GLY A 447 2.12 2.88 -20.97
N PHE A 448 0.84 2.48 -21.03
CA PHE A 448 0.28 1.54 -20.06
C PHE A 448 0.97 0.17 -20.18
N SER A 449 1.56 -0.29 -19.06
CA SER A 449 2.19 -1.62 -18.96
C SER A 449 1.35 -2.64 -18.21
N GLY A 450 0.34 -2.20 -17.47
CA GLY A 450 -0.45 -3.06 -16.58
C GLY A 450 -0.94 -2.29 -15.35
N PHE A 451 -1.82 -2.92 -14.58
CA PHE A 451 -2.24 -2.45 -13.26
C PHE A 451 -1.36 -3.00 -12.12
N ASP A 452 -0.33 -3.80 -12.44
CA ASP A 452 0.54 -4.49 -11.49
C ASP A 452 2.03 -4.14 -11.62
#